data_AF-I1BPS8-F1
#
_entry.id   AF-I1BPS8-F1
#
_cell.length_a   1.000
_cell.length_b   1.000
_cell.length_c   1.000
_cell.angle_alpha   90.00
_cell.angle_beta   90.00
_cell.angle_gamma   90.00
#
_symmetry.space_group_name_H-M   'P 1'
#
loop_
_entity.id
_entity.type
_entity.pdbx_description
1 polymer ?
#
loop_
_entity_poly.entity_id
_entity_poly.type
_entity_poly.pdbx_seq_one_letter_code
_entity_poly.pdbx_strand_id
1 'polypeptide(L)'
;MAPLQVIGAGFGRTGTDSLHEALNILGYNTHHMSCIFKNENLDFETFKEAHRNPEAIDWDKPYDGFDAAVDWPTCNFYKELMVKYPDAKVLLTVRTPESWYVSVCKTVVTMSQRYEKAKSERIKDILRMATKVAWMVSSLMKKR
;
A
#
# COMPACT_ATOMS: atom_id res chain seq x y z
N MET A 1 -4.50 14.11 -14.73
CA MET A 1 -3.37 13.16 -14.77
C MET A 1 -2.67 13.29 -13.45
N ALA A 2 -2.44 12.18 -12.77
CA ALA A 2 -1.76 12.17 -11.48
C ALA A 2 -0.26 12.36 -11.73
N PRO A 3 0.36 13.45 -11.26
CA PRO A 3 1.78 13.66 -11.49
C PRO A 3 2.55 13.01 -10.34
N LEU A 4 2.60 11.67 -10.26
CA LEU A 4 3.41 11.03 -9.22
C LEU A 4 4.88 11.42 -9.40
N GLN A 5 5.44 12.05 -8.38
CA GLN A 5 6.83 12.47 -8.28
C GLN A 5 7.62 11.59 -7.31
N VAL A 6 6.93 10.92 -6.36
CA VAL A 6 7.56 10.03 -5.37
C VAL A 6 6.78 8.71 -5.27
N ILE A 7 7.49 7.59 -5.43
CA ILE A 7 6.96 6.23 -5.33
C ILE A 7 7.64 5.50 -4.16
N GLY A 8 6.85 5.05 -3.20
CA GLY A 8 7.28 4.24 -2.07
C GLY A 8 7.24 2.76 -2.40
N ALA A 9 8.41 2.12 -2.47
CA ALA A 9 8.56 0.68 -2.62
C ALA A 9 8.62 -0.08 -1.27
N GLY A 10 8.66 0.65 -0.15
CA GLY A 10 8.68 0.07 1.18
C GLY A 10 7.35 -0.54 1.59
N PHE A 11 7.38 -1.75 2.15
CA PHE A 11 6.20 -2.39 2.72
C PHE A 11 5.62 -1.60 3.88
N GLY A 12 4.33 -1.75 4.13
CA GLY A 12 3.76 -1.27 5.38
C GLY A 12 4.52 -1.81 6.58
N ARG A 13 4.54 -0.98 7.63
CA ARG A 13 5.27 -1.23 8.88
C ARG A 13 6.80 -1.07 8.80
N THR A 14 7.33 -0.48 7.72
CA THR A 14 8.76 -0.05 7.64
C THR A 14 8.96 1.45 7.93
N GLY A 15 7.93 2.15 8.43
CA GLY A 15 7.96 3.60 8.68
C GLY A 15 7.20 4.44 7.63
N THR A 16 6.32 3.81 6.86
CA THR A 16 5.54 4.45 5.79
C THR A 16 4.62 5.56 6.28
N ASP A 17 4.07 5.44 7.50
CA ASP A 17 3.20 6.47 8.09
C ASP A 17 4.00 7.75 8.40
N SER A 18 5.18 7.62 9.01
CA SER A 18 6.09 8.75 9.22
C SER A 18 6.59 9.36 7.90
N LEU A 19 6.85 8.52 6.88
CA LEU A 19 7.22 9.00 5.55
C LEU A 19 6.07 9.76 4.87
N HIS A 20 4.83 9.27 4.99
CA HIS A 20 3.63 9.95 4.52
C HIS A 20 3.51 11.34 5.14
N GLU A 21 3.65 11.45 6.47
CA GLU A 21 3.65 12.75 7.15
C GLU A 21 4.78 13.67 6.69
N ALA A 22 6.00 13.13 6.56
CA ALA A 22 7.16 13.91 6.11
C ALA A 22 6.97 14.46 4.68
N LEU A 23 6.43 13.65 3.76
CA LEU A 23 6.15 14.10 2.39
C LEU A 23 5.04 15.17 2.38
N ASN A 24 3.99 15.00 3.17
CA ASN A 24 2.95 16.04 3.28
C ASN A 24 3.49 17.36 3.86
N ILE A 25 4.42 17.30 4.83
CA ILE A 25 5.12 18.49 5.35
C ILE A 25 5.95 19.18 4.25
N LEU A 26 6.57 18.40 3.36
CA LEU A 26 7.34 18.91 2.23
C LEU A 26 6.47 19.45 1.07
N GLY A 27 5.14 19.41 1.20
CA GLY A 27 4.20 19.98 0.25
C GLY A 27 3.63 18.98 -0.77
N TYR A 28 3.93 17.69 -0.64
CA TYR A 28 3.29 16.64 -1.44
C TYR A 28 1.87 16.35 -0.93
N ASN A 29 0.98 15.89 -1.81
CA ASN A 29 -0.22 15.17 -1.44
C ASN A 29 0.03 13.67 -1.57
N THR A 30 0.17 12.99 -0.43
CA THR A 30 0.68 11.62 -0.40
C THR A 30 -0.43 10.56 -0.24
N HIS A 31 -0.52 9.64 -1.18
CA HIS A 31 -1.37 8.46 -1.06
C HIS A 31 -0.74 7.43 -0.09
N HIS A 32 -1.54 6.94 0.86
CA HIS A 32 -1.15 5.90 1.83
C HIS A 32 -2.35 4.98 2.14
N MET A 33 -2.13 3.76 2.64
CA MET A 33 -3.20 2.81 3.00
C MET A 33 -4.27 3.44 3.91
N SER A 34 -3.85 4.31 4.83
CA SER A 34 -4.75 5.02 5.73
C SER A 34 -5.74 5.94 4.99
N CYS A 35 -5.36 6.50 3.84
CA CYS A 35 -6.24 7.31 3.00
C CYS A 35 -7.43 6.49 2.50
N ILE A 36 -7.19 5.25 2.05
CA ILE A 36 -8.22 4.33 1.54
C ILE A 36 -9.23 3.96 2.63
N PHE A 37 -8.76 3.78 3.87
CA PHE A 37 -9.63 3.53 5.02
C PHE A 37 -10.45 4.75 5.44
N LYS A 38 -9.90 5.96 5.29
CA LYS A 38 -10.53 7.22 5.73
C LYS A 38 -11.49 7.81 4.69
N ASN A 39 -11.24 7.55 3.42
CA ASN A 39 -12.01 8.11 2.31
C ASN A 39 -12.54 6.98 1.41
N GLU A 40 -13.85 6.75 1.50
CA GLU A 40 -14.53 5.70 0.74
C GLU A 40 -14.56 5.98 -0.77
N ASN A 41 -14.38 7.23 -1.19
CA ASN A 41 -14.37 7.63 -2.60
C ASN A 41 -13.04 7.31 -3.30
N LEU A 42 -11.98 6.96 -2.56
CA LEU A 42 -10.71 6.57 -3.17
C LEU A 42 -10.83 5.20 -3.84
N ASP A 43 -10.30 5.12 -5.05
CA ASP A 43 -10.37 3.93 -5.88
C ASP A 43 -9.47 2.82 -5.33
N PHE A 44 -10.12 1.83 -4.71
CA PHE A 44 -9.46 0.59 -4.29
C PHE A 44 -9.61 -0.52 -5.33
N GLU A 45 -10.60 -0.41 -6.22
CA GLU A 45 -10.94 -1.45 -7.18
C GLU A 45 -9.87 -1.57 -8.27
N THR A 46 -9.34 -0.45 -8.74
CA THR A 46 -8.21 -0.46 -9.70
C THR A 46 -7.02 -1.25 -9.15
N PHE A 47 -6.71 -1.15 -7.86
CA PHE A 47 -5.63 -1.94 -7.25
C PHE A 47 -5.97 -3.44 -7.17
N LYS A 48 -7.25 -3.82 -7.06
CA LYS A 48 -7.67 -5.23 -7.13
C LYS A 48 -7.52 -5.78 -8.55
N GLU A 49 -7.90 -5.00 -9.55
CA GLU A 49 -7.74 -5.34 -10.97
C GLU A 49 -6.26 -5.44 -11.35
N ALA A 50 -5.43 -4.54 -10.83
CA ALA A 50 -3.99 -4.52 -11.06
C ALA A 50 -3.29 -5.81 -10.62
N HIS A 51 -3.78 -6.50 -9.58
CA HIS A 51 -3.23 -7.80 -9.19
C HIS A 51 -3.44 -8.90 -10.24
N ARG A 52 -4.38 -8.72 -11.19
CA ARG A 52 -4.63 -9.67 -12.27
C ARG A 52 -3.88 -9.29 -13.55
N ASN A 53 -3.89 -8.00 -13.90
CA ASN A 53 -3.24 -7.49 -15.10
C ASN A 53 -2.77 -6.05 -14.88
N PRO A 54 -1.58 -5.83 -14.29
CA PRO A 54 -1.13 -4.49 -13.93
C PRO A 54 -0.75 -3.62 -15.14
N GLU A 55 -0.44 -4.22 -16.29
CA GLU A 55 -0.13 -3.48 -17.53
C GLU A 55 -1.38 -2.88 -18.20
N ALA A 56 -2.57 -3.40 -17.90
CA ALA A 56 -3.83 -2.87 -18.42
C ALA A 56 -4.42 -1.74 -17.57
N ILE A 57 -3.71 -1.31 -16.52
CA ILE A 57 -4.22 -0.35 -15.55
C ILE A 57 -3.91 1.07 -15.99
N ASP A 58 -4.94 1.90 -15.97
CA ASP A 58 -4.79 3.34 -16.00
C ASP A 58 -4.41 3.86 -14.61
N TRP A 59 -3.10 3.90 -14.36
CA TRP A 59 -2.52 4.34 -13.08
C TRP A 59 -2.82 5.81 -12.74
N ASP A 60 -3.33 6.63 -13.66
CA ASP A 60 -3.72 8.00 -13.33
C ASP A 60 -4.97 8.04 -12.42
N LYS A 61 -5.86 7.05 -12.53
CA LYS A 61 -7.14 7.01 -11.78
C LYS A 61 -6.97 6.85 -10.27
N PRO A 62 -6.28 5.80 -9.76
CA PRO A 62 -6.18 5.60 -8.32
C PRO A 62 -5.30 6.64 -7.62
N TYR A 63 -4.51 7.40 -8.38
CA TYR A 63 -3.63 8.44 -7.87
C TYR A 63 -4.11 9.86 -8.21
N ASP A 64 -5.33 10.04 -8.70
CA ASP A 64 -5.85 11.38 -9.00
C ASP A 64 -5.80 12.27 -7.76
N GLY A 65 -5.24 13.47 -7.93
CA GLY A 65 -4.99 14.42 -6.85
C GLY A 65 -3.76 14.12 -5.99
N PHE A 66 -3.06 13.00 -6.16
CA PHE A 66 -1.83 12.67 -5.43
C PHE A 66 -0.58 12.87 -6.30
N ASP A 67 0.49 13.34 -5.68
CA ASP A 67 1.82 13.53 -6.30
C ASP A 67 2.92 12.70 -5.59
N ALA A 68 2.57 12.02 -4.51
CA ALA A 68 3.40 10.99 -3.88
C ALA A 68 2.55 9.79 -3.47
N ALA A 69 3.14 8.60 -3.41
CA ALA A 69 2.42 7.40 -3.00
C ALA A 69 3.34 6.45 -2.24
N VAL A 70 2.91 5.97 -1.08
CA VAL A 70 3.68 5.07 -0.20
C VAL A 70 2.77 4.00 0.41
N ASP A 71 3.37 3.02 1.11
CA ASP A 71 2.67 1.88 1.73
C ASP A 71 1.94 1.00 0.70
N TRP A 72 1.18 0.03 1.19
CA TRP A 72 0.20 -0.69 0.39
C TRP A 72 -0.94 0.25 -0.04
N PRO A 73 -1.57 0.00 -1.21
CA PRO A 73 -1.22 -1.01 -2.20
C PRO A 73 -0.05 -0.62 -3.11
N THR A 74 0.38 0.66 -3.10
CA THR A 74 1.41 1.22 -3.98
C THR A 74 2.68 0.38 -4.06
N CYS A 75 3.23 -0.07 -2.92
CA CYS A 75 4.50 -0.80 -2.91
C CYS A 75 4.45 -2.14 -3.68
N ASN A 76 3.26 -2.68 -3.98
CA ASN A 76 3.14 -3.89 -4.81
C ASN A 76 3.38 -3.62 -6.30
N PHE A 77 3.25 -2.36 -6.74
CA PHE A 77 3.23 -1.96 -8.14
C PHE A 77 4.32 -0.97 -8.50
N TYR A 78 5.35 -0.84 -7.67
CA TYR A 78 6.38 0.19 -7.87
C TYR A 78 7.08 0.08 -9.24
N LYS A 79 7.18 -1.12 -9.82
CA LYS A 79 7.83 -1.32 -11.14
C LYS A 79 6.98 -0.76 -12.27
N GLU A 80 5.69 -1.05 -12.25
CA GLU A 80 4.72 -0.55 -13.22
C GLU A 80 4.56 0.97 -13.10
N LEU A 81 4.58 1.47 -11.86
CA LEU A 81 4.59 2.91 -11.60
C LEU A 81 5.87 3.59 -12.07
N MET A 82 7.05 2.95 -11.97
CA MET A 82 8.30 3.48 -12.55
C MET A 82 8.25 3.56 -14.08
N VAL A 83 7.57 2.62 -14.74
CA VAL A 83 7.39 2.67 -16.20
C VAL A 83 6.44 3.81 -16.59
N LYS A 84 5.34 3.97 -15.84
CA LYS A 84 4.33 5.01 -16.09
C LYS A 84 4.84 6.42 -15.77
N TYR A 85 5.60 6.57 -14.68
CA TYR A 85 6.10 7.83 -14.15
C TYR A 85 7.64 7.80 -14.11
N PRO A 86 8.32 7.88 -15.26
CA PRO A 86 9.77 7.68 -15.35
C PRO A 86 10.60 8.73 -14.61
N ASP A 87 10.05 9.92 -14.41
CA ASP A 87 10.70 11.02 -13.68
C ASP A 87 10.49 10.94 -12.15
N ALA A 88 9.63 10.02 -11.69
CA ALA A 88 9.36 9.85 -10.27
C ALA A 88 10.56 9.22 -9.54
N LYS A 89 10.87 9.75 -8.36
CA LYS A 89 11.89 9.16 -7.48
C LYS A 89 11.30 7.98 -6.71
N VAL A 90 12.08 6.91 -6.57
CA VAL A 90 11.68 5.73 -5.81
C VAL A 90 12.35 5.71 -4.45
N LEU A 91 11.56 5.57 -3.39
CA LEU A 91 12.02 5.47 -2.01
C LEU A 91 11.75 4.07 -1.46
N LEU A 92 12.79 3.41 -0.94
CA LEU A 92 12.68 2.13 -0.25
C LEU A 92 13.00 2.31 1.23
N THR A 93 11.96 2.33 2.07
CA THR A 93 12.11 2.30 3.53
C THR A 93 12.34 0.87 4.00
N VAL A 94 13.40 0.67 4.78
CA VAL A 94 13.84 -0.65 5.27
C VAL A 94 13.85 -0.72 6.79
N ARG A 95 13.72 -1.94 7.30
CA ARG A 95 13.81 -2.30 8.72
C ARG A 95 14.31 -3.74 8.81
N THR A 96 14.87 -4.16 9.95
CA THR A 96 15.24 -5.57 10.13
C THR A 96 14.03 -6.50 9.96
N PRO A 97 14.18 -7.67 9.31
CA PRO A 97 13.06 -8.60 9.10
C PRO A 97 12.35 -8.97 10.40
N GLU A 98 13.10 -9.19 11.49
CA GLU A 98 12.57 -9.60 12.79
C GLU A 98 11.69 -8.51 13.42
N SER A 99 12.15 -7.26 13.39
CA SER A 99 11.36 -6.15 13.96
C SER A 99 10.18 -5.76 13.06
N TRP A 100 10.31 -5.93 11.75
CA TRP A 100 9.18 -5.80 10.80
C TRP A 100 8.12 -6.86 11.10
N TYR A 101 8.51 -8.14 11.22
CA TYR A 101 7.62 -9.24 11.55
C TYR A 101 6.80 -8.95 12.83
N VAL A 102 7.49 -8.61 13.92
CA VAL A 102 6.82 -8.28 15.20
C VAL A 102 5.82 -7.14 15.03
N SER A 103 6.16 -6.10 14.25
CA SER A 103 5.27 -4.97 13.98
C SER A 103 4.04 -5.38 13.16
N VAL A 104 4.23 -6.19 12.12
CA VAL A 104 3.16 -6.70 11.26
C VAL A 104 2.20 -7.60 12.03
N CYS A 105 2.70 -8.50 12.87
CA CYS A 105 1.87 -9.34 13.75
C CYS A 105 0.99 -8.52 14.69
N LYS A 106 1.53 -7.44 15.27
CA LYS A 106 0.78 -6.57 16.20
C LYS A 106 -0.26 -5.68 15.51
N THR A 107 -0.22 -5.55 14.18
CA THR A 107 -1.04 -4.57 13.46
C THR A 107 -1.81 -5.21 12.31
N VAL A 108 -1.14 -5.58 11.21
CA VAL A 108 -1.78 -6.11 10.01
C VAL A 108 -2.44 -7.45 10.26
N VAL A 109 -1.82 -8.35 11.04
CA VAL A 109 -2.43 -9.65 11.39
C VAL A 109 -3.63 -9.46 12.31
N THR A 110 -3.55 -8.56 13.29
CA THR A 110 -4.71 -8.20 14.12
C THR A 110 -5.82 -7.56 13.26
N MET A 111 -5.45 -6.80 12.23
CA MET A 111 -6.40 -6.21 11.29
C MET A 111 -7.09 -7.29 10.44
N SER A 112 -6.36 -8.29 9.93
CA SER A 112 -6.94 -9.35 9.10
C SER A 112 -7.99 -10.18 9.84
N GLN A 113 -7.88 -10.31 11.17
CA GLN A 113 -8.88 -10.97 12.01
C GLN A 113 -10.24 -10.26 12.02
N ARG A 114 -10.30 -8.99 11.59
CA ARG A 114 -11.55 -8.22 11.46
C ARG A 114 -12.33 -8.58 10.19
N TYR A 115 -11.74 -9.34 9.27
CA TYR A 115 -12.35 -9.70 7.99
C TYR A 115 -13.73 -10.36 8.16
N GLU A 116 -13.84 -11.36 9.04
CA GLU A 116 -15.10 -12.07 9.32
C GLU A 116 -16.20 -11.17 9.90
N LYS A 117 -15.82 -10.04 10.52
CA LYS A 117 -16.74 -9.08 11.13
C LYS A 117 -17.11 -7.94 10.19
N ALA A 118 -16.48 -7.84 9.02
CA ALA A 118 -16.70 -6.74 8.08
C ALA A 118 -18.06 -6.88 7.39
N LYS A 119 -18.87 -5.81 7.44
CA LYS A 119 -20.22 -5.79 6.87
C LYS A 119 -20.27 -5.27 5.43
N SER A 120 -19.35 -4.38 5.05
CA SER A 120 -19.30 -3.83 3.69
C SER A 120 -18.30 -4.58 2.82
N GLU A 121 -18.64 -4.76 1.54
CA GLU A 121 -17.79 -5.47 0.59
C GLU A 121 -16.46 -4.74 0.36
N ARG A 122 -16.50 -3.40 0.27
CA ARG A 122 -15.29 -2.57 0.20
C ARG A 122 -14.33 -2.83 1.37
N ILE A 123 -14.83 -2.91 2.60
CA ILE A 123 -13.97 -3.17 3.77
C ILE A 123 -13.45 -4.60 3.73
N LYS A 124 -14.26 -5.59 3.33
CA LYS A 124 -13.77 -6.96 3.12
C LYS A 124 -12.63 -6.99 2.09
N ASP A 125 -12.77 -6.25 1.00
CA ASP A 125 -11.76 -6.16 -0.04
C ASP A 125 -10.44 -5.57 0.46
N ILE A 126 -10.51 -4.47 1.22
CA ILE A 126 -9.33 -3.86 1.84
C ILE A 126 -8.69 -4.85 2.85
N LEU A 127 -9.51 -5.49 3.69
CA LEU A 127 -9.04 -6.46 4.67
C LEU A 127 -8.49 -7.75 4.03
N ARG A 128 -8.95 -8.14 2.84
CA ARG A 128 -8.42 -9.29 2.09
C ARG A 128 -6.94 -9.10 1.78
N MET A 129 -6.50 -7.87 1.50
CA MET A 129 -5.09 -7.55 1.33
C MET A 129 -4.31 -7.79 2.63
N ALA A 130 -4.84 -7.34 3.77
CA ALA A 130 -4.24 -7.63 5.08
C ALA A 130 -4.14 -9.14 5.37
N THR A 131 -5.16 -9.92 4.99
CA THR A 131 -5.17 -11.39 5.10
C THR A 131 -4.07 -12.03 4.24
N LYS A 132 -3.85 -11.55 3.01
CA LYS A 132 -2.74 -12.03 2.16
C LYS A 132 -1.37 -11.74 2.79
N VAL A 133 -1.18 -10.55 3.36
CA VAL A 133 0.06 -10.20 4.07
C VAL A 133 0.25 -11.10 5.29
N ALA A 134 -0.79 -11.32 6.09
CA ALA A 134 -0.75 -12.22 7.24
C ALA A 134 -0.38 -13.67 6.84
N TRP A 135 -0.92 -14.16 5.73
CA TRP A 135 -0.60 -15.48 5.19
C TRP A 135 0.85 -15.56 4.70
N MET A 136 1.34 -14.54 3.99
CA MET A 136 2.74 -14.45 3.54
C MET A 136 3.71 -14.51 4.73
N VAL A 137 3.45 -13.70 5.75
CA VAL A 137 4.22 -13.64 6.99
C VAL A 137 4.24 -15.00 7.71
N SER A 138 3.09 -15.67 7.78
CA SER A 138 2.97 -17.00 8.40
C SER A 138 3.72 -18.08 7.60
N SER A 139 3.71 -17.97 6.26
CA SER A 139 4.39 -18.92 5.36
C SER A 139 5.90 -18.80 5.42
N LEU A 140 6.43 -17.58 5.61
CA LEU A 140 7.86 -17.34 5.79
C LEU A 140 8.40 -17.98 7.08
N MET A 141 7.59 -18.05 8.14
CA MET A 141 7.98 -18.67 9.41
C MET A 141 8.01 -20.20 9.35
N LYS A 142 7.15 -20.82 8.53
CA LYS A 142 7.12 -22.29 8.35
C LYS A 142 8.30 -22.84 7.54
N LYS A 143 9.08 -21.96 6.91
CA LYS A 143 10.25 -22.32 6.09
C LYS A 143 11.60 -22.15 6.83
N ARG A 144 11.57 -21.78 8.11
CA ARG A 144 12.74 -21.80 9.01
C ARG A 144 12.63 -23.02 9.93
#